data_AF-A0ABD7VCR3-F1
#
_entry.id   AF-A0ABD7VCR3-F1
#
_cell.length_a   1.000
_cell.length_b   1.000
_cell.length_c   1.000
_cell.angle_alpha   90.00
_cell.angle_beta   90.00
_cell.angle_gamma   90.00
#
_symmetry.space_group_name_H-M   'P 1'
#
loop_
_entity.id
_entity.type
_entity.pdbx_description
1 polymer ?
#
loop_
_entity_poly.entity_id
_entity_poly.type
_entity_poly.pdbx_seq_one_letter_code
_entity_poly.pdbx_strand_id
1 'polypeptide(L)'
;MNMNTFLLGATTLLFATVASADIPLLNYDCPTNIAVHADQGGPVYINGKEAKLKKFNNNAYEAKGPGVTISLTRNPDESWDVSYTGKGGANGVCKPATSGAASAVGSASGTSATSKAEKACLAEVAKKTGVAVSKLSVTDVMTAEAGVGVTIKVPDADAPWSCLSDASGKVQGASYTGSEGKL
;
A
#
# COMPACT_ATOMS: atom_id res chain seq x y z
N MET A 1 48.49 31.64 -36.07
CA MET A 1 47.68 31.17 -34.93
C MET A 1 46.32 30.76 -35.45
N ASN A 2 46.01 29.47 -35.36
CA ASN A 2 44.80 28.83 -35.88
C ASN A 2 43.61 29.10 -34.95
N MET A 3 42.46 29.48 -35.51
CA MET A 3 41.19 29.56 -34.77
C MET A 3 40.45 28.23 -34.94
N ASN A 4 40.29 27.52 -33.82
CA ASN A 4 39.73 26.18 -33.73
C ASN A 4 38.19 26.24 -33.77
N THR A 5 37.60 25.52 -34.72
CA THR A 5 36.17 25.29 -34.89
C THR A 5 35.53 24.74 -33.61
N PHE A 6 34.79 25.58 -32.90
CA PHE A 6 33.91 25.12 -31.82
C PHE A 6 32.59 24.63 -32.41
N LEU A 7 32.44 23.31 -32.47
CA LEU A 7 31.17 22.62 -32.67
C LEU A 7 30.22 23.01 -31.52
N LEU A 8 29.21 23.83 -31.81
CA LEU A 8 28.06 24.00 -30.92
C LEU A 8 27.21 22.72 -30.97
N GLY A 9 27.36 21.86 -29.97
CA GLY A 9 26.46 20.74 -29.72
C GLY A 9 25.10 21.25 -29.25
N ALA A 10 24.10 21.18 -30.12
CA ALA A 10 22.70 21.39 -29.77
C ALA A 10 22.22 20.24 -28.88
N THR A 11 22.31 20.43 -27.57
CA THR A 11 21.76 19.48 -26.59
C THR A 11 20.26 19.75 -26.45
N THR A 12 19.45 19.01 -27.21
CA THR A 12 17.99 19.02 -27.10
C THR A 12 17.58 18.41 -25.75
N LEU A 13 17.25 19.26 -24.79
CA LEU A 13 16.55 18.89 -23.56
C LEU A 13 15.17 18.35 -23.94
N LEU A 14 15.01 17.02 -23.88
CA LEU A 14 13.71 16.36 -23.88
C LEU A 14 13.02 16.70 -22.55
N PHE A 15 12.22 17.76 -22.54
CA PHE A 15 11.28 18.01 -21.45
C PHE A 15 10.22 16.90 -21.47
N ALA A 16 10.35 15.93 -20.58
CA ALA A 16 9.25 15.01 -20.29
C ALA A 16 8.12 15.83 -19.67
N THR A 17 7.13 16.22 -20.47
CA THR A 17 5.87 16.76 -19.97
C THR A 17 5.22 15.68 -19.12
N VAL A 18 5.32 15.81 -17.80
CA VAL A 18 4.48 15.03 -16.89
C VAL A 18 3.04 15.47 -17.19
N ALA A 19 2.28 14.61 -17.86
CA ALA A 19 0.87 14.85 -18.04
C ALA A 19 0.23 14.69 -16.65
N SER A 20 0.13 15.81 -15.92
CA SER A 20 -0.50 15.85 -14.61
C SER A 20 -1.98 15.50 -14.78
N ALA A 21 -2.31 14.25 -14.51
CA ALA A 21 -3.70 13.84 -14.41
C ALA A 21 -4.24 14.39 -13.07
N ASP A 22 -5.40 15.04 -13.06
CA ASP A 22 -6.08 15.50 -11.83
C ASP A 22 -6.59 14.34 -10.93
N ILE A 23 -5.96 13.17 -11.03
CA ILE A 23 -6.28 12.00 -10.23
C ILE A 23 -5.53 12.17 -8.89
N PRO A 24 -6.25 12.11 -7.75
CA PRO A 24 -5.62 12.14 -6.44
C PRO A 24 -4.85 10.85 -6.18
N LEU A 25 -4.16 10.77 -5.05
CA LEU A 25 -3.56 9.52 -4.62
C LEU A 25 -4.68 8.49 -4.36
N LEU A 26 -4.76 7.42 -5.16
CA LEU A 26 -5.77 6.37 -5.03
C LEU A 26 -5.11 5.00 -4.89
N ASN A 27 -5.64 4.17 -3.99
CA ASN A 27 -5.19 2.79 -3.81
C ASN A 27 -6.41 1.87 -3.73
N TYR A 28 -6.55 0.96 -4.68
CA TYR A 28 -7.71 0.08 -4.80
C TYR A 28 -7.27 -1.37 -5.03
N ASP A 29 -8.00 -2.30 -4.42
CA ASP A 29 -7.88 -3.73 -4.67
C ASP A 29 -9.10 -4.21 -5.48
N CYS A 30 -8.83 -4.69 -6.68
CA CYS A 30 -9.82 -5.26 -7.57
C CYS A 30 -9.80 -6.80 -7.44
N PRO A 31 -10.96 -7.46 -7.58
CA PRO A 31 -11.04 -8.92 -7.63
C PRO A 31 -10.04 -9.53 -8.63
N THR A 32 -9.68 -10.79 -8.42
CA THR A 32 -8.65 -11.52 -9.20
C THR A 32 -7.19 -11.08 -8.95
N ASN A 33 -6.93 -10.48 -7.77
CA ASN A 33 -5.60 -10.02 -7.33
C ASN A 33 -5.03 -8.93 -8.25
N ILE A 34 -5.83 -7.89 -8.51
CA ILE A 34 -5.41 -6.73 -9.30
C ILE A 34 -5.30 -5.54 -8.36
N ALA A 35 -4.07 -5.14 -8.07
CA ALA A 35 -3.77 -3.93 -7.31
C ALA A 35 -3.70 -2.72 -8.25
N VAL A 36 -4.43 -1.66 -7.92
CA VAL A 36 -4.44 -0.39 -8.64
C VAL A 36 -3.89 0.69 -7.72
N HIS A 37 -2.86 1.38 -8.18
CA HIS A 37 -2.24 2.49 -7.48
C HIS A 37 -2.16 3.69 -8.41
N ALA A 38 -2.60 4.86 -7.98
CA ALA A 38 -2.44 6.10 -8.72
C ALA A 38 -1.72 7.10 -7.84
N ASP A 39 -0.58 7.62 -8.30
CA ASP A 39 0.09 8.73 -7.63
C ASP A 39 -0.65 10.04 -7.88
N GLN A 40 -0.69 10.93 -6.89
CA GLN A 40 -1.32 12.24 -7.05
C GLN A 40 -0.65 13.03 -8.17
N GLY A 41 -1.39 13.35 -9.23
CA GLY A 41 -0.81 14.03 -10.39
C GLY A 41 0.12 13.16 -11.24
N GLY A 42 0.27 11.88 -10.88
CA GLY A 42 1.25 10.94 -11.44
C GLY A 42 0.63 9.83 -12.29
N PRO A 43 1.44 8.87 -12.74
CA PRO A 43 0.96 7.73 -13.51
C PRO A 43 0.13 6.76 -12.65
N VAL A 44 -0.72 5.98 -13.32
CA VAL A 44 -1.47 4.89 -12.70
C VAL A 44 -0.72 3.58 -12.91
N TYR A 45 -0.58 2.78 -11.88
CA TYR A 45 0.02 1.46 -11.87
C TYR A 45 -1.04 0.38 -11.66
N ILE A 46 -0.90 -0.71 -12.41
CA ILE A 46 -1.69 -1.93 -12.28
C ILE A 46 -0.72 -3.08 -11.99
N ASN A 47 -0.84 -3.71 -10.83
CA ASN A 47 0.08 -4.75 -10.34
C ASN A 47 1.56 -4.30 -10.40
N GLY A 48 1.82 -3.06 -10.00
CA GLY A 48 3.17 -2.47 -9.99
C GLY A 48 3.73 -2.11 -11.36
N LYS A 49 2.97 -2.27 -12.44
CA LYS A 49 3.37 -1.85 -13.80
C LYS A 49 2.61 -0.61 -14.20
N GLU A 50 3.34 0.39 -14.72
CA GLU A 50 2.74 1.61 -15.24
C GLU A 50 1.73 1.28 -16.35
N ALA A 51 0.52 1.79 -16.19
CA ALA A 51 -0.60 1.62 -17.09
C ALA A 51 -0.73 2.84 -17.99
N LYS A 52 -1.24 2.63 -19.21
CA LYS A 52 -1.53 3.73 -20.12
C LYS A 52 -2.83 4.40 -19.70
N LEU A 53 -2.71 5.59 -19.13
CA LEU A 53 -3.85 6.40 -18.74
C LEU A 53 -4.45 7.13 -19.94
N LYS A 54 -5.75 7.02 -20.12
CA LYS A 54 -6.55 7.78 -21.07
C LYS A 54 -7.62 8.54 -20.30
N LYS A 55 -7.63 9.87 -20.44
CA LYS A 55 -8.73 10.70 -19.96
C LYS A 55 -9.91 10.56 -20.92
N PHE A 56 -11.05 10.09 -20.42
CA PHE A 56 -12.29 10.03 -21.21
C PHE A 56 -13.03 11.37 -21.12
N ASN A 57 -13.10 11.95 -19.92
CA ASN A 57 -13.62 13.29 -19.65
C ASN A 57 -13.01 13.82 -18.34
N ASN A 58 -13.51 14.94 -17.80
CA ASN A 58 -12.99 15.53 -16.55
C ASN A 58 -13.21 14.68 -15.30
N ASN A 59 -14.17 13.76 -15.33
CA ASN A 59 -14.57 12.94 -14.20
C ASN A 59 -14.26 11.45 -14.41
N ALA A 60 -13.80 11.04 -15.59
CA ALA A 60 -13.60 9.64 -15.93
C ALA A 60 -12.27 9.42 -16.65
N TYR A 61 -11.52 8.44 -16.15
CA TYR A 61 -10.22 8.03 -16.63
C TYR A 61 -10.19 6.52 -16.82
N GLU A 62 -9.36 6.06 -17.74
CA GLU A 62 -9.15 4.64 -18.00
C GLU A 62 -7.66 4.33 -17.99
N ALA A 63 -7.25 3.40 -17.14
CA ALA A 63 -5.89 2.90 -17.11
C ALA A 63 -5.85 1.53 -17.79
N LYS A 64 -5.08 1.41 -18.88
CA LYS A 64 -4.91 0.15 -19.60
C LYS A 64 -3.62 -0.55 -19.19
N GLY A 65 -3.78 -1.75 -18.64
CA GLY A 65 -2.71 -2.67 -18.30
C GLY A 65 -2.69 -3.90 -19.23
N PRO A 66 -1.77 -4.85 -18.99
CA PRO A 66 -1.65 -6.06 -19.79
C PRO A 66 -2.85 -7.00 -19.58
N GLY A 67 -3.86 -6.88 -20.46
CA GLY A 67 -5.05 -7.73 -20.43
C GLY A 67 -6.10 -7.36 -19.40
N VAL A 68 -6.02 -6.13 -18.88
CA VAL A 68 -6.99 -5.54 -17.97
C VAL A 68 -7.12 -4.05 -18.26
N THR A 69 -8.34 -3.55 -18.17
CA THR A 69 -8.69 -2.14 -18.26
C THR A 69 -9.33 -1.74 -16.94
N ILE A 70 -8.83 -0.67 -16.32
CA ILE A 70 -9.38 -0.09 -15.10
C ILE A 70 -10.09 1.20 -15.46
N SER A 71 -11.34 1.34 -15.04
CA SER A 71 -12.13 2.56 -15.20
C SER A 71 -12.24 3.25 -13.84
N LEU A 72 -11.74 4.49 -13.76
CA LEU A 72 -11.80 5.34 -12.58
C LEU A 72 -12.77 6.49 -12.86
N THR A 73 -13.79 6.63 -12.02
CA THR A 73 -14.80 7.69 -12.16
C THR A 73 -14.92 8.46 -10.85
N ARG A 74 -14.79 9.79 -10.92
CA ARG A 74 -15.03 10.71 -9.80
C ARG A 74 -16.51 11.05 -9.75
N ASN A 75 -17.15 10.71 -8.65
CA ASN A 75 -18.53 11.02 -8.34
C ASN A 75 -18.71 12.49 -7.93
N PRO A 76 -19.95 13.01 -7.96
CA PRO A 76 -20.23 14.38 -7.53
C PRO A 76 -19.96 14.64 -6.04
N ASP A 77 -19.96 13.61 -5.18
CA ASP A 77 -19.58 13.70 -3.77
C ASP A 77 -18.06 13.59 -3.53
N GLU A 78 -17.26 13.72 -4.59
CA GLU A 78 -15.80 13.62 -4.58
C GLU A 78 -15.22 12.22 -4.28
N SER A 79 -16.09 11.21 -4.08
CA SER A 79 -15.68 9.80 -4.02
C SER A 79 -15.28 9.26 -5.40
N TRP A 80 -14.55 8.14 -5.39
CA TRP A 80 -14.07 7.46 -6.60
C TRP A 80 -14.64 6.06 -6.73
N ASP A 81 -15.34 5.82 -7.83
CA ASP A 81 -15.73 4.50 -8.29
C ASP A 81 -14.64 3.93 -9.19
N VAL A 82 -14.16 2.74 -8.84
CA VAL A 82 -13.12 2.04 -9.59
C VAL A 82 -13.63 0.67 -9.96
N SER A 83 -13.57 0.35 -11.25
CA SER A 83 -13.97 -0.95 -11.77
C SER A 83 -12.92 -1.52 -12.72
N TYR A 84 -12.90 -2.83 -12.88
CA TYR A 84 -11.97 -3.51 -13.77
C TYR A 84 -12.72 -4.34 -14.81
N THR A 85 -12.09 -4.47 -15.98
CA THR A 85 -12.49 -5.39 -17.04
C THR A 85 -11.25 -6.12 -17.55
N GLY A 86 -11.18 -7.43 -17.32
CA GLY A 86 -10.14 -8.33 -17.77
C GLY A 86 -10.50 -9.09 -19.05
N LYS A 87 -9.53 -9.87 -19.55
CA LYS A 87 -9.74 -10.81 -20.65
C LYS A 87 -10.83 -11.84 -20.32
N GLY A 88 -11.57 -12.27 -21.33
CA GLY A 88 -12.61 -13.31 -21.18
C GLY A 88 -13.88 -12.83 -20.48
N GLY A 89 -14.10 -11.51 -20.36
CA GLY A 89 -15.29 -10.95 -19.75
C GLY A 89 -15.27 -10.85 -18.22
N ALA A 90 -14.12 -11.12 -17.58
CA ALA A 90 -13.98 -10.92 -16.14
C ALA A 90 -14.15 -9.43 -15.81
N ASN A 91 -15.09 -9.08 -14.93
CA ASN A 91 -15.35 -7.71 -14.55
C ASN A 91 -15.82 -7.60 -13.10
N GLY A 92 -15.64 -6.43 -12.51
CA GLY A 92 -16.10 -6.17 -11.15
C GLY A 92 -15.71 -4.80 -10.63
N VAL A 93 -16.18 -4.49 -9.43
CA VAL A 93 -15.89 -3.24 -8.72
C VAL A 93 -14.71 -3.47 -7.77
N CYS A 94 -13.79 -2.52 -7.77
CA CYS A 94 -12.63 -2.51 -6.90
C CYS A 94 -13.00 -1.83 -5.58
N LYS A 95 -12.41 -2.31 -4.50
CA LYS A 95 -12.59 -1.72 -3.17
C LYS A 95 -11.41 -0.82 -2.85
N PRO A 96 -11.61 0.29 -2.11
CA PRO A 96 -10.49 1.01 -1.54
C PRO A 96 -9.62 0.01 -0.78
N ALA A 97 -8.36 -0.04 -1.14
CA ALA A 97 -7.41 -0.82 -0.37
C ALA A 97 -7.38 -0.16 1.02
N THR A 98 -7.78 -0.90 2.06
CA THR A 98 -7.60 -0.42 3.44
C THR A 98 -6.14 -0.05 3.60
N SER A 99 -5.86 1.21 3.91
CA SER A 99 -4.52 1.80 3.88
C SER A 99 -3.52 0.93 4.66
N GLY A 100 -2.75 0.16 3.93
CA GLY A 100 -1.48 -0.42 4.32
C GLY A 100 -0.38 0.06 3.37
N ALA A 101 -0.42 1.33 2.98
CA ALA A 101 0.60 1.95 2.15
C ALA A 101 0.69 3.45 2.43
N ALA A 102 1.51 3.81 3.42
CA ALA A 102 2.37 4.98 3.30
C ALA A 102 3.81 4.47 3.31
N SER A 103 4.51 4.70 2.19
CA SER A 103 5.96 4.68 2.02
C SER A 103 6.68 3.32 2.09
N ALA A 104 7.02 2.82 0.90
CA ALA A 104 8.07 1.84 0.72
C ALA A 104 9.44 2.41 1.15
N VAL A 105 9.87 2.03 2.35
CA VAL A 105 11.18 1.39 2.52
C VAL A 105 10.96 0.14 3.38
N GLY A 106 10.79 -0.99 2.71
CA GLY A 106 10.42 -2.23 3.40
C GLY A 106 10.38 -3.38 2.41
N SER A 107 11.54 -3.99 2.23
CA SER A 107 11.85 -5.24 1.55
C SER A 107 10.67 -6.12 1.13
N ALA A 108 10.71 -6.52 -0.14
CA ALA A 108 10.14 -7.75 -0.62
C ALA A 108 10.55 -8.92 0.29
N SER A 109 9.64 -9.39 1.16
CA SER A 109 9.56 -10.75 1.71
C SER A 109 8.39 -10.85 2.69
N GLY A 110 7.19 -11.12 2.16
CA GLY A 110 6.17 -11.82 2.93
C GLY A 110 6.62 -13.26 3.13
N THR A 111 7.56 -13.50 4.05
CA THR A 111 7.93 -14.85 4.47
C THR A 111 6.97 -15.28 5.58
N SER A 112 6.55 -16.54 5.56
CA SER A 112 5.66 -17.22 6.52
C SER A 112 6.03 -17.01 8.02
N ALA A 113 7.21 -16.49 8.31
CA ALA A 113 7.66 -16.08 9.63
C ALA A 113 6.87 -14.89 10.19
N THR A 114 6.55 -13.88 9.37
CA THR A 114 5.80 -12.68 9.79
C THR A 114 4.37 -13.05 10.18
N SER A 115 3.71 -13.93 9.41
CA SER A 115 2.36 -14.42 9.71
C SER A 115 2.30 -15.30 10.96
N LYS A 116 3.38 -16.04 11.28
CA LYS A 116 3.49 -16.83 12.52
C LYS A 116 3.69 -15.95 13.74
N ALA A 117 4.59 -14.97 13.64
CA ALA A 117 4.84 -13.99 14.69
C ALA A 117 3.59 -13.16 14.99
N GLU A 118 2.88 -12.69 13.96
CA GLU A 118 1.64 -11.94 14.10
C GLU A 118 0.57 -12.74 14.87
N LYS A 119 0.30 -13.98 14.43
CA LYS A 119 -0.67 -14.86 15.09
C LYS A 119 -0.29 -15.15 16.54
N ALA A 120 0.99 -15.38 16.83
CA ALA A 120 1.47 -15.64 18.17
C ALA A 120 1.36 -14.42 19.09
N CYS A 121 1.71 -13.25 18.56
CA CYS A 121 1.63 -11.98 19.29
C CYS A 121 0.18 -11.56 19.59
N LEU A 122 -0.74 -11.72 18.63
CA LEU A 122 -2.17 -11.50 18.85
C LEU A 122 -2.71 -12.42 19.95
N ALA A 123 -2.33 -13.70 19.95
CA ALA A 123 -2.74 -14.64 20.97
C ALA A 123 -2.20 -14.27 22.36
N GLU A 124 -0.99 -13.75 22.45
CA GLU A 124 -0.40 -13.36 23.74
C GLU A 124 -0.99 -12.06 24.30
N VAL A 125 -1.18 -11.04 23.45
CA VAL A 125 -1.87 -9.81 23.84
C VAL A 125 -3.32 -10.08 24.24
N ALA A 126 -4.02 -10.97 23.52
CA ALA A 126 -5.37 -11.39 23.88
C ALA A 126 -5.43 -12.03 25.28
N LYS A 127 -4.46 -12.89 25.63
CA LYS A 127 -4.40 -13.49 26.98
C LYS A 127 -4.13 -12.45 28.07
N LYS A 128 -3.26 -11.47 27.81
CA LYS A 128 -2.90 -10.43 28.79
C LYS A 128 -4.00 -9.38 28.99
N THR A 129 -4.77 -9.09 27.95
CA THR A 129 -5.81 -8.05 27.96
C THR A 129 -7.22 -8.59 28.17
N GLY A 130 -7.43 -9.91 28.01
CA GLY A 130 -8.76 -10.52 28.03
C GLY A 130 -9.61 -10.20 26.79
N VAL A 131 -9.06 -9.50 25.80
CA VAL A 131 -9.76 -9.13 24.56
C VAL A 131 -9.61 -10.24 23.52
N ALA A 132 -10.70 -10.56 22.83
CA ALA A 132 -10.68 -11.55 21.76
C ALA A 132 -9.75 -11.13 20.61
N VAL A 133 -8.96 -12.07 20.08
CA VAL A 133 -8.07 -11.83 18.93
C VAL A 133 -8.76 -11.19 17.72
N SER A 134 -10.04 -11.50 17.49
CA SER A 134 -10.84 -10.91 16.41
C SER A 134 -11.16 -9.42 16.57
N LYS A 135 -10.93 -8.88 17.78
CA LYS A 135 -11.13 -7.47 18.11
C LYS A 135 -9.79 -6.71 18.14
N LEU A 136 -8.67 -7.41 18.10
CA LEU A 136 -7.34 -6.84 18.06
C LEU A 136 -6.98 -6.49 16.61
N SER A 137 -6.27 -5.38 16.42
CA SER A 137 -5.82 -4.94 15.10
C SER A 137 -4.30 -4.79 15.09
N VAL A 138 -3.63 -5.45 14.15
CA VAL A 138 -2.20 -5.27 13.95
C VAL A 138 -2.01 -3.97 13.18
N THR A 139 -1.28 -3.03 13.77
CA THR A 139 -1.05 -1.71 13.16
C THR A 139 0.30 -1.62 12.49
N ASP A 140 1.30 -2.36 12.98
CA ASP A 140 2.65 -2.33 12.43
C ASP A 140 3.38 -3.65 12.70
N VAL A 141 4.21 -4.09 11.76
CA VAL A 141 5.04 -5.30 11.90
C VAL A 141 6.45 -4.98 11.43
N MET A 142 7.39 -4.97 12.37
CA MET A 142 8.79 -4.71 12.12
C MET A 142 9.59 -6.02 12.20
N THR A 143 10.27 -6.39 11.12
CA THR A 143 11.21 -7.52 11.17
C THR A 143 12.61 -6.99 11.42
N ALA A 144 13.24 -7.47 12.50
CA ALA A 144 14.61 -7.13 12.88
C ALA A 144 15.47 -8.39 13.00
N GLU A 145 16.80 -8.23 13.04
CA GLU A 145 17.75 -9.34 13.24
C GLU A 145 17.49 -10.10 14.54
N ALA A 146 16.95 -9.42 15.56
CA ALA A 146 16.58 -9.99 16.85
C ALA A 146 15.19 -10.68 16.87
N GLY A 147 14.41 -10.60 15.80
CA GLY A 147 13.06 -11.16 15.70
C GLY A 147 12.05 -10.22 15.04
N VAL A 148 10.79 -10.64 15.01
CA VAL A 148 9.65 -9.90 14.47
C VAL A 148 8.93 -9.18 15.62
N GLY A 149 8.97 -7.85 15.61
CA GLY A 149 8.14 -6.98 16.43
C GLY A 149 6.78 -6.76 15.80
N VAL A 150 5.71 -6.85 16.59
CA VAL A 150 4.32 -6.69 16.16
C VAL A 150 3.65 -5.68 17.09
N THR A 151 3.13 -4.61 16.52
CA THR A 151 2.38 -3.57 17.23
C THR A 151 0.90 -3.84 17.06
N ILE A 152 0.19 -3.99 18.18
CA ILE A 152 -1.20 -4.43 18.22
C ILE A 152 -2.04 -3.37 18.94
N LYS A 153 -3.02 -2.84 18.23
CA LYS A 153 -4.07 -2.01 18.81
C LYS A 153 -5.15 -2.88 19.46
N VAL A 154 -5.35 -2.64 20.75
CA VAL A 154 -6.44 -3.19 21.54
C VAL A 154 -7.56 -2.14 21.53
N PRO A 155 -8.83 -2.53 21.29
CA PRO A 155 -9.95 -1.62 21.45
C PRO A 155 -10.00 -1.14 22.90
N ASP A 156 -10.35 0.14 23.08
CA ASP A 156 -10.44 0.79 24.39
C ASP A 156 -9.10 1.03 25.13
N ALA A 157 -7.96 0.65 24.54
CA ALA A 157 -6.64 0.98 25.07
C ALA A 157 -6.11 2.32 24.51
N ASP A 158 -5.52 3.14 25.39
CA ASP A 158 -4.98 4.46 25.06
C ASP A 158 -3.70 4.37 24.20
N ALA A 159 -2.97 3.26 24.31
CA ALA A 159 -1.77 2.95 23.53
C ALA A 159 -1.81 1.53 22.94
N PRO A 160 -1.01 1.23 21.92
CA PRO A 160 -0.87 -0.13 21.42
C PRO A 160 -0.04 -1.01 22.37
N TRP A 161 -0.09 -2.31 22.12
CA TRP A 161 0.82 -3.30 22.70
C TRP A 161 1.94 -3.59 21.72
N SER A 162 3.18 -3.65 22.21
CA SER A 162 4.33 -4.11 21.46
C SER A 162 4.65 -5.55 21.87
N CYS A 163 4.69 -6.44 20.90
CA CYS A 163 5.03 -7.83 21.09
C CYS A 163 6.24 -8.20 20.23
N LEU A 164 7.20 -8.91 20.82
CA LEU A 164 8.36 -9.43 20.10
C LEU A 164 8.26 -10.95 20.01
N SER A 165 8.41 -11.50 18.80
CA SER A 165 8.43 -12.93 18.52
C SER A 165 9.65 -13.29 17.67
N ASP A 166 10.13 -14.52 17.75
CA ASP A 166 11.08 -15.05 16.76
C ASP A 166 10.37 -15.43 15.44
N ALA A 167 11.14 -15.76 14.40
CA ALA A 167 10.63 -16.19 13.09
C ALA A 167 9.79 -17.47 13.12
N SER A 168 9.90 -18.28 14.18
CA SER A 168 9.12 -19.49 14.41
C SER A 168 7.76 -19.21 15.07
N GLY A 169 7.51 -17.99 15.55
CA GLY A 169 6.30 -17.63 16.28
C GLY A 169 6.39 -17.85 17.81
N LYS A 170 7.59 -17.98 18.38
CA LYS A 170 7.79 -17.98 19.83
C LYS A 170 7.86 -16.54 20.33
N VAL A 171 6.85 -16.15 21.10
CA VAL A 171 6.80 -14.84 21.74
C VAL A 171 7.87 -14.73 22.82
N GLN A 172 8.73 -13.73 22.69
CA GLN A 172 9.78 -13.38 23.65
C GLN A 172 9.23 -12.45 24.74
N GLY A 173 8.22 -11.64 24.43
CA GLY A 173 7.52 -10.79 25.38
C GLY A 173 6.48 -9.91 24.69
N ALA A 174 5.48 -9.48 25.47
CA ALA A 174 4.48 -8.51 25.03
C ALA A 174 4.25 -7.51 26.17
N SER A 175 4.38 -6.22 25.83
CA SER A 175 4.31 -5.10 26.77
C SER A 175 3.41 -4.00 26.22
N TYR A 176 2.64 -3.37 27.09
CA TYR A 176 1.86 -2.19 26.75
C TYR A 176 2.80 -1.01 26.50
N THR A 177 2.63 -0.26 25.40
CA THR A 177 3.52 0.87 25.09
C THR A 177 3.08 2.19 25.70
N GLY A 178 1.93 2.21 26.37
CA GLY A 178 1.44 3.37 27.12
C GLY A 178 1.99 3.39 28.55
N SER A 179 1.73 4.47 29.26
CA SER A 179 2.12 4.60 30.67
C SER A 179 1.40 3.53 31.51
N GLU A 180 2.16 2.68 32.18
CA GLU A 180 1.70 1.50 32.95
C GLU A 180 0.94 1.87 34.24
N GLY A 181 -0.17 2.61 34.12
CA GLY A 181 -0.98 3.06 35.27
C GLY A 181 -2.49 3.10 35.04
N LYS A 182 -2.97 2.60 33.88
CA LYS A 182 -4.40 2.64 33.53
C LYS A 182 -4.77 1.44 32.66
N LEU A 183 -4.65 0.24 33.23
CA LEU A 183 -5.33 -0.96 32.72
C LEU A 183 -6.53 -1.24 33.62
#